data_AF-A0A2T7D2H1-F1
#
_entry.id   AF-A0A2T7D2H1-F1
#
_cell.length_a   1.000
_cell.length_b   1.000
_cell.length_c   1.000
_cell.angle_alpha   90.00
_cell.angle_beta   90.00
_cell.angle_gamma   90.00
#
_symmetry.space_group_name_H-M   'P 1'
#
loop_
_entity.id
_entity.type
_entity.pdbx_description
1 polymer ?
#
loop_
_entity_poly.entity_id
_entity_poly.type
_entity_poly.pdbx_seq_one_letter_code
_entity_poly.pdbx_strand_id
1 'polypeptide(L)'
;MSVLRYAHTFELTQTVDIPGSLPPATTTTALPRVLILLRYWYDVILKMHTAGYSLRGDFCADNFVILNFDGSFPEVRLTGSICLSTYDKDSGSMDYYFLASSVDRFFGVHGEVPRHIGEWLHFIARGVRGEEYAVRYHPALMEPRQAFRSTMSLRRILEHVRRTDIGLYWRIMDWCNHLHGWNFNKCVNMLMDDARCRSLS
;
A
#
# COMPACT_ATOMS: atom_id res chain seq x y z
N MET A 1 15.05 -8.19 -13.64
CA MET A 1 15.32 -9.27 -12.65
C MET A 1 13.99 -9.71 -12.06
N SER A 2 13.73 -11.01 -11.86
CA SER A 2 12.48 -11.46 -11.22
C SER A 2 12.39 -10.96 -9.78
N VAL A 3 11.19 -10.83 -9.24
CA VAL A 3 11.03 -10.19 -7.93
C VAL A 3 11.45 -11.06 -6.77
N LEU A 4 11.26 -12.37 -6.84
CA LEU A 4 11.84 -13.25 -5.84
C LEU A 4 13.37 -13.19 -5.88
N ARG A 5 13.97 -13.08 -7.07
CA ARG A 5 15.43 -12.87 -7.17
C ARG A 5 15.85 -11.51 -6.62
N TYR A 6 15.06 -10.46 -6.84
CA TYR A 6 15.30 -9.16 -6.21
C TYR A 6 15.27 -9.30 -4.69
N ALA A 7 14.24 -9.94 -4.13
CA ALA A 7 14.13 -10.19 -2.70
C ALA A 7 15.37 -10.91 -2.18
N HIS A 8 15.76 -12.04 -2.78
CA HIS A 8 16.96 -12.77 -2.34
C HIS A 8 18.27 -11.97 -2.43
N THR A 9 18.36 -11.00 -3.34
CA THR A 9 19.60 -10.26 -3.60
C THR A 9 19.73 -9.01 -2.73
N PHE A 10 18.62 -8.35 -2.39
CA PHE A 10 18.60 -7.05 -1.76
C PHE A 10 17.86 -7.06 -0.44
N GLU A 11 18.36 -6.29 0.53
CA GLU A 11 17.59 -5.98 1.74
C GLU A 11 16.28 -5.27 1.36
N LEU A 12 15.20 -5.69 2.02
CA LEU A 12 13.85 -5.15 1.81
C LEU A 12 13.39 -4.26 2.96
N THR A 13 13.95 -4.47 4.14
CA THR A 13 13.56 -3.84 5.38
C THR A 13 14.75 -3.17 6.05
N GLN A 14 14.44 -2.29 7.00
CA GLN A 14 15.41 -1.66 7.89
C GLN A 14 14.79 -1.56 9.28
N THR A 15 15.62 -1.64 10.30
CA THR A 15 15.23 -1.33 11.67
C THR A 15 15.42 0.16 11.91
N VAL A 16 14.38 0.83 12.40
CA VAL A 16 14.40 2.26 12.71
C VAL A 16 14.01 2.49 14.16
N ASP A 17 14.59 3.50 14.79
CA ASP A 17 14.19 3.94 16.11
C ASP A 17 12.77 4.52 16.06
N ILE A 18 11.96 4.20 17.07
CA ILE A 18 10.65 4.80 17.27
C ILE A 18 10.89 6.15 17.99
N PRO A 19 10.71 7.29 17.31
CA PRO A 19 11.04 8.59 17.89
C PRO A 19 10.16 8.86 19.12
N GLY A 20 10.78 9.16 20.26
CA GLY A 20 10.06 9.47 21.50
C GLY A 20 9.62 8.25 22.31
N SER A 21 10.02 7.03 21.94
CA SER A 21 9.80 5.84 22.76
C SER A 21 10.68 5.84 24.02
N LEU A 22 10.06 5.57 25.17
CA LEU A 22 10.71 5.40 26.48
C LEU A 22 10.13 4.15 27.15
N PRO A 23 10.91 3.05 27.28
CA PRO A 23 12.31 2.91 26.87
C PRO A 23 12.51 2.96 25.34
N PRO A 24 13.75 3.22 24.86
CA PRO A 24 14.05 3.23 23.42
C PRO A 24 13.61 1.93 22.76
N ALA A 25 12.70 2.05 21.81
CA ALA A 25 12.14 0.95 21.05
C ALA A 25 12.46 1.14 19.57
N THR A 26 12.61 0.02 18.87
CA THR A 26 12.83 -0.01 17.42
C THR A 26 11.65 -0.69 16.73
N THR A 27 11.49 -0.40 15.44
CA THR A 27 10.50 -1.08 14.60
C THR A 27 11.11 -1.42 13.25
N THR A 28 10.68 -2.53 12.68
CA THR A 28 11.07 -2.93 11.32
C THR A 28 10.15 -2.27 10.32
N THR A 29 10.73 -1.51 9.39
CA THR A 29 10.02 -0.85 8.30
C THR A 29 10.55 -1.27 6.94
N ALA A 30 9.74 -1.14 5.88
CA ALA A 30 10.21 -1.37 4.51
C ALA A 30 11.13 -0.23 4.07
N LEU A 31 12.14 -0.55 3.27
CA LEU A 31 13.04 0.46 2.71
C LEU A 31 12.29 1.40 1.76
N PRO A 32 12.69 2.67 1.62
CA PRO A 32 12.00 3.65 0.77
C PRO A 32 11.84 3.19 -0.70
N ARG A 33 12.87 2.54 -1.25
CA ARG A 33 12.83 1.95 -2.60
C ARG A 33 11.76 0.84 -2.73
N VAL A 34 11.55 0.07 -1.67
CA VAL A 34 10.53 -0.98 -1.62
C VAL A 34 9.15 -0.37 -1.55
N LEU A 35 8.96 0.68 -0.73
CA LEU A 35 7.69 1.41 -0.69
C LEU A 35 7.32 2.01 -2.06
N ILE A 36 8.30 2.52 -2.81
CA ILE A 36 8.11 2.99 -4.21
C ILE A 36 7.62 1.85 -5.10
N LEU A 37 8.26 0.68 -5.04
CA LEU A 37 7.89 -0.50 -5.81
C LEU A 37 6.44 -0.92 -5.52
N LEU A 38 6.06 -1.05 -4.25
CA LEU A 38 4.72 -1.48 -3.84
C LEU A 38 3.63 -0.51 -4.35
N ARG A 39 3.88 0.80 -4.25
CA ARG A 39 2.97 1.81 -4.82
C ARG A 39 2.82 1.65 -6.33
N TYR A 40 3.93 1.42 -7.02
CA TYR A 40 3.91 1.23 -8.46
C TYR A 40 3.12 -0.01 -8.87
N TRP A 41 3.28 -1.14 -8.17
CA TRP A 41 2.54 -2.37 -8.45
C TRP A 41 1.04 -2.16 -8.29
N TYR A 42 0.65 -1.49 -7.21
CA TYR A 42 -0.74 -1.14 -6.96
C TYR A 42 -1.31 -0.21 -8.04
N ASP A 43 -0.56 0.83 -8.41
CA ASP A 43 -0.99 1.79 -9.43
C ASP A 43 -1.14 1.14 -10.82
N VAL A 44 -0.34 0.12 -11.15
CA VAL A 44 -0.49 -0.63 -12.41
C VAL A 44 -1.83 -1.36 -12.43
N ILE A 45 -2.17 -2.10 -11.37
CA ILE A 45 -3.46 -2.80 -11.28
C ILE A 45 -4.62 -1.81 -11.31
N LEU A 46 -4.52 -0.72 -10.54
CA LEU A 46 -5.57 0.31 -10.50
C LEU A 46 -5.79 0.93 -11.89
N LYS A 47 -4.72 1.31 -12.60
CA LYS A 47 -4.82 1.88 -13.96
C LYS A 47 -5.45 0.88 -14.94
N MET A 48 -5.04 -0.38 -14.85
CA MET A 48 -5.58 -1.45 -15.69
C MET A 48 -7.09 -1.63 -15.46
N HIS A 49 -7.53 -1.70 -14.20
CA HIS A 49 -8.94 -1.79 -13.84
C HIS A 49 -9.73 -0.58 -14.34
N THR A 50 -9.19 0.63 -14.18
CA THR A 50 -9.84 1.86 -14.69
C THR A 50 -9.95 1.91 -16.21
N ALA A 51 -9.08 1.20 -16.92
CA ALA A 51 -9.14 1.06 -18.37
C ALA A 51 -10.09 -0.07 -18.84
N GLY A 52 -10.75 -0.77 -17.92
CA GLY A 52 -11.69 -1.85 -18.23
C GLY A 52 -11.05 -3.22 -18.45
N TYR A 53 -9.81 -3.42 -17.95
CA TYR A 53 -9.08 -4.68 -18.09
C TYR A 53 -8.76 -5.33 -16.74
N SER A 54 -8.52 -6.64 -16.75
CA SER A 54 -8.05 -7.44 -15.61
C SER A 54 -7.07 -8.52 -16.07
N LEU A 55 -6.20 -8.95 -15.15
CA LEU A 55 -5.29 -10.09 -15.34
C LEU A 55 -5.89 -11.40 -14.81
N ARG A 56 -7.08 -11.37 -14.20
CA ARG A 56 -7.73 -12.53 -13.59
C ARG A 56 -6.82 -13.30 -12.62
N GLY A 57 -5.96 -12.59 -11.91
CA GLY A 57 -5.00 -13.17 -10.97
C GLY A 57 -3.61 -13.47 -11.55
N ASP A 58 -3.37 -13.22 -12.84
CA ASP A 58 -2.05 -13.33 -13.46
C ASP A 58 -1.10 -12.18 -13.05
N PHE A 59 -1.32 -11.51 -11.92
CA PHE A 59 -0.35 -10.58 -11.34
C PHE A 59 0.30 -11.27 -10.13
N CYS A 60 1.39 -12.03 -10.34
CA CYS A 60 1.96 -12.88 -9.29
C CYS A 60 3.50 -12.88 -9.23
N ALA A 61 4.10 -13.18 -8.07
CA ALA A 61 5.57 -13.18 -7.80
C ALA A 61 6.43 -13.90 -8.86
N ASP A 62 5.82 -14.83 -9.58
CA ASP A 62 6.45 -15.68 -10.59
C ASP A 62 6.50 -15.03 -11.98
N ASN A 63 5.66 -14.01 -12.25
CA ASN A 63 5.51 -13.44 -13.59
C ASN A 63 5.73 -11.93 -13.68
N PHE A 64 6.29 -11.29 -12.65
CA PHE A 64 6.76 -9.91 -12.76
C PHE A 64 8.27 -9.75 -12.55
N VAL A 65 8.85 -8.83 -13.32
CA VAL A 65 10.27 -8.45 -13.24
C VAL A 65 10.39 -6.98 -12.88
N ILE A 66 11.35 -6.69 -12.00
CA ILE A 66 11.81 -5.32 -11.76
C ILE A 66 12.89 -4.99 -12.79
N LEU A 67 12.67 -3.89 -13.49
CA LEU A 67 13.58 -3.21 -14.40
C LEU A 67 14.10 -1.95 -13.72
N ASN A 68 15.31 -1.49 -14.10
CA ASN A 68 15.91 -0.26 -13.59
C ASN A 68 15.95 -0.19 -12.05
N PHE A 69 16.32 -1.29 -11.39
CA PHE A 69 16.39 -1.34 -9.91
C PHE A 69 17.46 -0.41 -9.31
N ASP A 70 18.47 -0.05 -10.09
CA ASP A 70 19.51 0.92 -9.72
C ASP A 70 19.10 2.38 -10.01
N GLY A 71 17.95 2.57 -10.66
CA GLY A 71 17.42 3.87 -11.04
C GLY A 71 16.51 4.48 -9.97
N SER A 72 16.25 5.78 -10.09
CA SER A 72 15.30 6.52 -9.25
C SER A 72 13.84 6.09 -9.45
N PHE A 73 13.55 5.39 -10.55
CA PHE A 73 12.21 4.91 -10.92
C PHE A 73 12.29 3.44 -11.33
N PRO A 74 12.17 2.50 -10.39
CA PRO A 74 12.11 1.10 -10.75
C PRO A 74 10.83 0.82 -11.53
N GLU A 75 10.98 0.15 -12.66
CA GLU A 75 9.88 -0.25 -13.54
C GLU A 75 9.50 -1.70 -13.28
N VAL A 76 8.24 -2.03 -13.50
CA VAL A 76 7.75 -3.41 -13.34
C VAL A 76 7.12 -3.86 -14.64
N ARG A 77 7.56 -5.01 -15.12
CA ARG A 77 7.05 -5.60 -16.36
C ARG A 77 6.54 -7.00 -16.08
N LEU A 78 5.40 -7.31 -16.66
CA LEU A 78 4.85 -8.65 -16.69
C LEU A 78 5.59 -9.49 -17.75
N THR A 79 5.88 -10.74 -17.41
CA THR A 79 6.60 -11.69 -18.25
C THR A 79 5.78 -12.94 -18.47
N GLY A 80 6.01 -13.61 -19.61
CA GLY A 80 5.20 -14.74 -20.02
C GLY A 80 4.02 -14.33 -20.90
N SER A 81 3.19 -15.31 -21.24
CA SER A 81 2.00 -15.14 -22.06
C SER A 81 0.85 -14.65 -21.20
N ILE A 82 0.69 -13.32 -21.09
CA ILE A 82 -0.35 -12.70 -20.28
C ILE A 82 -1.52 -12.31 -21.17
N CYS A 83 -2.71 -12.80 -20.82
CA CYS A 83 -3.95 -12.48 -21.53
C CYS A 83 -4.76 -11.46 -20.74
N LEU A 84 -4.92 -10.25 -21.27
CA LEU A 84 -5.85 -9.28 -20.71
C LEU A 84 -7.29 -9.77 -20.92
N SER A 85 -8.07 -9.71 -19.86
CA SER A 85 -9.50 -10.00 -19.87
C SER A 85 -10.30 -8.73 -19.61
N THR A 86 -11.57 -8.72 -20.03
CA THR A 86 -12.49 -7.65 -19.65
C THR A 86 -12.63 -7.59 -18.13
N TYR A 87 -12.61 -6.39 -17.58
CA TYR A 87 -12.76 -6.16 -16.16
C TYR A 87 -14.18 -6.48 -15.67
N ASP A 88 -14.25 -7.26 -14.61
CA ASP A 88 -15.40 -7.40 -13.73
C ASP A 88 -14.92 -7.42 -12.27
N LYS A 89 -15.85 -7.33 -11.31
CA LYS A 89 -15.49 -7.25 -9.88
C LYS A 89 -14.78 -8.50 -9.37
N ASP A 90 -15.09 -9.68 -9.91
CA ASP A 90 -14.53 -10.95 -9.44
C ASP A 90 -13.09 -11.07 -9.92
N SER A 91 -12.85 -10.79 -11.20
CA SER A 91 -11.54 -10.73 -11.84
C SER A 91 -10.66 -9.65 -11.20
N GLY A 92 -11.21 -8.47 -10.92
CA GLY A 92 -10.51 -7.41 -10.19
C GLY A 92 -10.15 -7.81 -8.75
N SER A 93 -11.03 -8.55 -8.07
CA SER A 93 -10.76 -9.05 -6.72
C SER A 93 -9.67 -10.13 -6.73
N MET A 94 -9.62 -10.98 -7.77
CA MET A 94 -8.50 -11.92 -7.97
C MET A 94 -7.18 -11.16 -8.15
N ASP A 95 -7.15 -10.12 -8.99
CA ASP A 95 -5.92 -9.34 -9.21
C ASP A 95 -5.37 -8.77 -7.90
N TYR A 96 -6.25 -8.23 -7.03
CA TYR A 96 -5.84 -7.74 -5.73
C TYR A 96 -5.40 -8.84 -4.77
N TYR A 97 -6.09 -9.98 -4.74
CA TYR A 97 -5.69 -11.13 -3.93
C TYR A 97 -4.29 -11.62 -4.32
N PHE A 98 -4.02 -11.82 -5.61
CA PHE A 98 -2.72 -12.28 -6.09
C PHE A 98 -1.62 -11.24 -5.93
N LEU A 99 -1.93 -9.94 -6.05
CA LEU A 99 -1.01 -8.87 -5.63
C LEU A 99 -0.63 -9.03 -4.16
N ALA A 100 -1.61 -9.18 -3.27
CA ALA A 100 -1.37 -9.27 -1.84
C ALA A 100 -0.50 -10.49 -1.49
N SER A 101 -0.83 -11.67 -2.05
CA SER A 101 -0.03 -12.89 -1.90
C SER A 101 1.38 -12.75 -2.47
N SER A 102 1.57 -11.94 -3.51
CA SER A 102 2.89 -11.72 -4.09
C SER A 102 3.78 -10.83 -3.23
N VAL A 103 3.20 -9.81 -2.61
CA VAL A 103 3.93 -8.97 -1.66
C VAL A 103 4.26 -9.77 -0.40
N ASP A 104 3.33 -10.61 0.07
CA ASP A 104 3.59 -11.53 1.18
C ASP A 104 4.78 -12.46 0.90
N ARG A 105 4.78 -13.13 -0.26
CA ARG A 105 5.94 -13.94 -0.73
C ARG A 105 7.22 -13.11 -0.89
N PHE A 106 7.12 -11.87 -1.35
CA PHE A 106 8.26 -10.98 -1.57
C PHE A 106 9.00 -10.68 -0.27
N PHE A 107 8.28 -10.35 0.81
CA PHE A 107 8.88 -10.17 2.14
C PHE A 107 9.22 -11.50 2.82
N GLY A 108 8.40 -12.54 2.61
CA GLY A 108 8.57 -13.88 3.15
C GLY A 108 9.94 -14.52 2.90
N VAL A 109 10.66 -14.06 1.86
CA VAL A 109 12.03 -14.47 1.57
C VAL A 109 13.01 -14.17 2.72
N HIS A 110 12.79 -13.09 3.49
CA HIS A 110 13.67 -12.64 4.57
C HIS A 110 13.04 -12.71 5.96
N GLY A 111 11.84 -13.27 6.07
CA GLY A 111 11.09 -13.37 7.34
C GLY A 111 9.73 -12.70 7.26
N GLU A 112 9.31 -12.06 8.34
CA GLU A 112 7.95 -11.53 8.47
C GLU A 112 7.74 -10.24 7.68
N VAL A 113 6.54 -10.10 7.11
CA VAL A 113 6.05 -8.86 6.51
C VAL A 113 6.01 -7.77 7.59
N PRO A 114 6.62 -6.60 7.38
CA PRO A 114 6.51 -5.49 8.34
C PRO A 114 5.04 -5.15 8.63
N ARG A 115 4.70 -4.96 9.91
CA ARG A 115 3.30 -4.76 10.37
C ARG A 115 2.49 -3.78 9.53
N HIS A 116 3.06 -2.61 9.25
CA HIS A 116 2.40 -1.57 8.45
C HIS A 116 2.09 -2.04 7.02
N ILE A 117 2.97 -2.82 6.39
CA ILE A 117 2.71 -3.45 5.09
C ILE A 117 1.61 -4.51 5.25
N GLY A 118 1.64 -5.32 6.31
CA GLY A 118 0.60 -6.31 6.59
C GLY A 118 -0.81 -5.69 6.71
N GLU A 119 -0.92 -4.54 7.38
CA GLU A 119 -2.17 -3.76 7.45
C GLU A 119 -2.65 -3.35 6.05
N TRP A 120 -1.74 -2.86 5.21
CA TRP A 120 -2.06 -2.51 3.81
C TRP A 120 -2.48 -3.72 2.97
N LEU A 121 -1.80 -4.87 3.10
CA LEU A 121 -2.15 -6.12 2.41
C LEU A 121 -3.51 -6.64 2.81
N HIS A 122 -3.85 -6.57 4.10
CA HIS A 122 -5.17 -6.95 4.59
C HIS A 122 -6.28 -6.18 3.89
N PHE A 123 -6.06 -4.91 3.55
CA PHE A 123 -7.06 -4.12 2.82
C PHE A 123 -7.15 -4.50 1.35
N ILE A 124 -6.02 -4.68 0.68
CA ILE A 124 -5.99 -5.11 -0.72
C ILE A 124 -6.65 -6.48 -0.89
N ALA A 125 -6.36 -7.43 0.01
CA ALA A 125 -6.89 -8.78 -0.06
C ALA A 125 -8.42 -8.86 0.06
N ARG A 126 -9.11 -7.78 0.47
CA ARG A 126 -10.58 -7.72 0.49
C ARG A 126 -11.22 -7.51 -0.89
N GLY A 127 -10.40 -7.32 -1.93
CA GLY A 127 -10.85 -7.18 -3.31
C GLY A 127 -11.54 -5.85 -3.61
N VAL A 128 -12.39 -5.83 -4.63
CA VAL A 128 -13.05 -4.62 -5.13
C VAL A 128 -14.23 -4.22 -4.24
N ARG A 129 -14.11 -3.08 -3.54
CA ARG A 129 -15.11 -2.49 -2.65
C ARG A 129 -15.44 -1.02 -2.99
N GLY A 130 -14.79 -0.46 -4.00
CA GLY A 130 -14.96 0.93 -4.44
C GLY A 130 -14.07 1.93 -3.69
N GLU A 131 -13.13 1.43 -2.88
CA GLU A 131 -12.20 2.23 -2.06
C GLU A 131 -10.76 2.21 -2.61
N GLU A 132 -10.54 1.57 -3.75
CA GLU A 132 -9.21 1.24 -4.29
C GLU A 132 -8.38 2.50 -4.59
N TYR A 133 -9.00 3.54 -5.14
CA TYR A 133 -8.33 4.81 -5.41
C TYR A 133 -7.80 5.48 -4.13
N ALA A 134 -8.37 5.15 -2.96
CA ALA A 134 -7.96 5.70 -1.67
C ALA A 134 -6.75 4.92 -1.12
N VAL A 135 -6.70 3.60 -1.34
CA VAL A 135 -5.64 2.69 -0.87
C VAL A 135 -4.24 3.12 -1.30
N ARG A 136 -4.09 3.75 -2.48
CA ARG A 136 -2.78 4.28 -2.94
C ARG A 136 -2.20 5.37 -2.04
N TYR A 137 -3.04 6.02 -1.22
CA TYR A 137 -2.63 7.07 -0.27
C TYR A 137 -2.40 6.54 1.15
N HIS A 138 -2.46 5.22 1.36
CA HIS A 138 -2.31 4.63 2.68
C HIS A 138 -0.93 4.98 3.28
N PRO A 139 -0.85 5.44 4.54
CA PRO A 139 0.43 5.84 5.15
C PRO A 139 1.47 4.72 5.21
N ALA A 140 1.05 3.46 5.27
CA ALA A 140 1.99 2.32 5.24
C ALA A 140 2.84 2.27 3.97
N LEU A 141 2.37 2.87 2.87
CA LEU A 141 3.12 2.92 1.64
C LEU A 141 4.07 4.11 1.58
N MET A 142 4.23 4.92 2.63
CA MET A 142 4.91 6.21 2.58
C MET A 142 6.02 6.31 3.63
N GLU A 143 7.11 6.99 3.29
CA GLU A 143 8.05 7.46 4.31
C GLU A 143 7.35 8.49 5.22
N PRO A 144 7.76 8.66 6.49
CA PRO A 144 7.14 9.62 7.41
C PRO A 144 7.01 11.04 6.85
N ARG A 145 8.02 11.51 6.11
CA ARG A 145 8.03 12.84 5.47
C ARG A 145 7.03 12.96 4.30
N GLN A 146 6.76 11.84 3.62
CA GLN A 146 5.81 11.77 2.50
C GLN A 146 4.38 11.53 2.99
N ALA A 147 4.23 10.82 4.11
CA ALA A 147 2.93 10.44 4.68
C ALA A 147 2.02 11.66 4.83
N PHE A 148 2.53 12.77 5.36
CA PHE A 148 1.76 14.01 5.51
C PHE A 148 1.13 14.51 4.20
N ARG A 149 1.91 14.56 3.11
CA ARG A 149 1.42 15.02 1.80
C ARG A 149 0.38 14.05 1.22
N SER A 150 0.60 12.75 1.39
CA SER A 150 -0.34 11.71 0.96
C SER A 150 -1.65 11.78 1.74
N THR A 151 -1.60 11.98 3.06
CA THR A 151 -2.80 12.14 3.88
C THR A 151 -3.57 13.41 3.51
N MET A 152 -2.88 14.53 3.25
CA MET A 152 -3.55 15.75 2.75
C MET A 152 -4.20 15.56 1.38
N SER A 153 -3.63 14.72 0.52
CA SER A 153 -4.24 14.36 -0.77
C SER A 153 -5.49 13.49 -0.58
N LEU A 154 -5.42 12.48 0.30
CA LEU A 154 -6.56 11.65 0.67
C LEU A 154 -7.71 12.48 1.26
N ARG A 155 -7.40 13.49 2.07
CA ARG A 155 -8.40 14.41 2.63
C ARG A 155 -9.24 15.09 1.55
N ARG A 156 -8.61 15.65 0.51
CA ARG A 156 -9.34 16.32 -0.58
C ARG A 156 -10.33 15.38 -1.25
N ILE A 157 -9.92 14.12 -1.40
CA ILE A 157 -10.76 13.06 -1.96
C ILE A 157 -11.91 12.73 -0.99
N LEU A 158 -11.62 12.53 0.29
CA LEU A 158 -12.63 12.26 1.32
C LEU A 158 -13.68 13.38 1.41
N GLU A 159 -13.28 14.65 1.34
CA GLU A 159 -14.21 15.78 1.35
C GLU A 159 -15.15 15.78 0.12
N HIS A 160 -14.64 15.37 -1.04
CA HIS A 160 -15.45 15.21 -2.24
C HIS A 160 -16.41 14.01 -2.12
N VAL A 161 -15.92 12.87 -1.65
CA VAL A 161 -16.71 11.64 -1.44
C VAL A 161 -17.80 11.89 -0.40
N ARG A 162 -17.50 12.59 0.70
CA ARG A 162 -18.49 12.95 1.74
C ARG A 162 -19.72 13.68 1.18
N ARG A 163 -19.53 14.45 0.10
CA ARG A 163 -20.60 15.23 -0.56
C ARG A 163 -21.34 14.44 -1.62
N THR A 164 -20.73 13.39 -2.17
CA THR A 164 -21.23 12.67 -3.36
C THR A 164 -21.73 11.26 -3.03
N ASP A 165 -21.06 10.55 -2.13
CA ASP A 165 -21.43 9.22 -1.64
C ASP A 165 -21.03 9.08 -0.16
N ILE A 166 -22.01 9.35 0.72
CA ILE A 166 -21.82 9.27 2.17
C ILE A 166 -21.57 7.84 2.65
N GLY A 167 -22.09 6.83 1.94
CA GLY A 167 -21.87 5.43 2.28
C GLY A 167 -20.44 5.00 2.02
N LEU A 168 -19.88 5.40 0.87
CA LEU A 168 -18.48 5.20 0.54
C LEU A 168 -17.57 5.97 1.50
N TYR A 169 -17.94 7.21 1.87
CA TYR A 169 -17.18 7.98 2.87
C TYR A 169 -17.01 7.20 4.18
N TRP A 170 -18.09 6.64 4.74
CA TRP A 170 -17.99 5.89 6.00
C TRP A 170 -17.18 4.61 5.85
N ARG A 171 -17.28 3.89 4.72
CA ARG A 171 -16.42 2.72 4.46
C ARG A 171 -14.93 3.10 4.44
N ILE A 172 -14.57 4.20 3.78
CA ILE A 172 -13.18 4.69 3.73
C ILE A 172 -12.73 5.19 5.10
N MET A 173 -13.62 5.79 5.91
CA MET A 173 -13.28 6.23 7.27
C MET A 173 -13.08 5.06 8.25
N ASP A 174 -13.93 4.03 8.18
CA ASP A 174 -13.77 2.80 8.94
C ASP A 174 -12.43 2.12 8.60
N TRP A 175 -12.03 2.16 7.32
CA TRP A 175 -10.72 1.74 6.84
C TRP A 175 -9.58 2.60 7.42
N CYS A 176 -9.70 3.92 7.28
CA CYS A 176 -8.72 4.89 7.78
C CYS A 176 -9.04 5.30 9.22
N ASN A 177 -9.05 4.35 10.16
CA ASN A 177 -9.37 4.66 11.56
C ASN A 177 -8.44 5.74 12.18
N HIS A 178 -7.20 5.86 11.70
CA HIS A 178 -6.25 6.92 12.06
C HIS A 178 -6.70 8.32 11.62
N LEU A 179 -7.71 8.42 10.74
CA LEU A 179 -8.35 9.65 10.32
C LEU A 179 -9.66 9.94 11.08
N HIS A 180 -10.18 9.03 11.90
CA HIS A 180 -11.43 9.27 12.66
C HIS A 180 -11.40 10.54 13.53
N GLY A 181 -10.21 10.98 13.97
CA GLY A 181 -10.03 12.21 14.73
C GLY A 181 -10.07 13.52 13.93
N TRP A 182 -10.18 13.47 12.59
CA TRP A 182 -10.01 14.65 11.72
C TRP A 182 -11.24 15.55 11.61
N ASN A 183 -12.42 15.10 12.06
CA ASN A 183 -13.67 15.86 11.96
C ASN A 183 -13.85 16.95 13.05
N PHE A 184 -12.90 17.05 13.97
CA PHE A 184 -12.81 18.10 14.97
C PHE A 184 -11.50 18.85 14.74
N ASN A 185 -11.37 20.11 15.17
CA ASN A 185 -10.24 21.04 15.01
C ASN A 185 -8.86 20.53 15.52
N LYS A 186 -8.47 19.32 15.12
CA LYS A 186 -7.32 18.56 15.56
C LYS A 186 -6.31 18.62 14.41
N CYS A 187 -5.82 19.83 14.19
CA CYS A 187 -4.68 20.12 13.33
C CYS A 187 -3.54 19.15 13.66
N VAL A 188 -2.90 18.61 12.62
CA VAL A 188 -1.52 18.10 12.50
C VAL A 188 -0.80 17.64 13.78
N ASN A 189 -0.70 18.50 14.79
CA ASN A 189 -0.21 18.20 16.13
C ASN A 189 -0.87 16.96 16.74
N MET A 190 -2.16 16.72 16.54
CA MET A 190 -2.80 15.55 17.14
C MET A 190 -2.50 14.23 16.41
N LEU A 191 -2.13 14.27 15.12
CA LEU A 191 -1.58 13.09 14.42
C LEU A 191 -0.14 12.84 14.81
N MET A 192 0.63 13.91 15.05
CA MET A 192 1.96 13.78 15.63
C MET A 192 1.88 13.24 17.06
N ASP A 193 0.84 13.60 17.83
CA ASP A 193 0.60 13.06 19.17
C ASP A 193 0.03 11.63 19.14
N ASP A 194 -0.84 11.26 18.19
CA ASP A 194 -1.32 9.87 18.06
C ASP A 194 -0.18 8.92 17.62
N ALA A 195 0.75 9.41 16.78
CA ALA A 195 2.00 8.72 16.46
C ALA A 195 2.93 8.59 17.69
N ARG A 196 2.84 9.49 18.69
CA ARG A 196 3.56 9.40 19.97
C ARG A 196 2.84 8.52 21.01
N CYS A 197 1.51 8.38 20.93
CA CYS A 197 0.73 7.61 21.91
C CYS A 197 0.62 6.13 21.54
N ARG A 198 0.58 5.77 20.24
CA ARG A 198 0.58 4.36 19.78
C ARG A 198 1.91 3.62 19.97
N SER A 199 2.94 4.30 20.47
CA SER A 199 4.24 3.72 20.85
C SER A 199 4.32 3.33 22.33
N LEU A 200 3.19 3.37 23.07
CA LEU A 200 3.12 3.09 24.50
C LEU A 200 2.10 2.00 24.90
N SER A 201 1.48 1.31 23.93
CA SER A 201 0.51 0.22 24.17
C SER A 201 0.90 -1.06 23.45
#